data_AF-A0A3S4Y393-F1
#
_entry.id   AF-A0A3S4Y393-F1
#
_cell.length_a   1.000
_cell.length_b   1.000
_cell.length_c   1.000
_cell.angle_alpha   90.00
_cell.angle_beta   90.00
_cell.angle_gamma   90.00
#
_symmetry.space_group_name_H-M   'P 1'
#
loop_
_entity.id
_entity.type
_entity.pdbx_description
1 polymer ?
#
loop_
_entity_poly.entity_id
_entity_poly.type
_entity_poly.pdbx_seq_one_letter_code
_entity_poly.pdbx_strand_id
1 'polypeptide(L)'
;MINRFKEKSVGLILERVESATSNNLDERFSSLEGERIVGVIQELISQLAEYISNAEPVLNRLLRFVKDRVDAREKVSINETNLEQYLHNVQVDNIASLEQNNMVSNTLNFPEVASTDMNNVRQLKQFYFQVADTTCSIDSSSALGYISRRFGLWHGIVQLPEMNSLGNTMMQSVPLEKVIDYREQVVSSPSIALLERIEKTVTTSPYWIEGSYLSAKCCSALNFGGAAEAIKNVTKQFVDKFSMFHFAKFQNGEPFLNDVVLNWLSDEPITNSSTQVPSVNDLINNFDECYSSDGFVAVLKLIDEQLKSAGDIRSRSYLQFEKIRFFLKEGMRTIAINELLELISSSKKCVVEEWDSIFFTRLERLKDKLLKDNE
;
A
#
# COMPACT_ATOMS: atom_id res chain seq x y z
N MET A 1 -19.80 -30.82 -43.85
CA MET A 1 -20.94 -30.02 -43.36
C MET A 1 -20.82 -29.94 -41.85
N ILE A 2 -20.29 -28.83 -41.31
CA ILE A 2 -20.05 -28.68 -39.86
C ILE A 2 -21.40 -28.53 -39.15
N ASN A 3 -21.52 -29.21 -38.01
CA ASN A 3 -22.72 -29.18 -37.17
C ASN A 3 -22.98 -27.74 -36.70
N ARG A 4 -24.16 -27.18 -37.00
CA ARG A 4 -24.59 -25.79 -36.70
C ARG A 4 -24.35 -25.38 -35.24
N PHE A 5 -24.31 -26.35 -34.32
CA PHE A 5 -23.93 -26.12 -32.93
C PHE A 5 -22.46 -25.74 -32.74
N LYS A 6 -21.53 -26.39 -33.47
CA LYS A 6 -20.09 -26.08 -33.41
C LYS A 6 -19.79 -24.69 -33.95
N GLU A 7 -20.46 -24.31 -35.04
CA GLU A 7 -20.37 -22.95 -35.62
C GLU A 7 -20.79 -21.88 -34.60
N LYS A 8 -21.92 -22.10 -33.90
CA LYS A 8 -22.40 -21.18 -32.87
C LYS A 8 -21.46 -21.09 -31.65
N SER A 9 -20.88 -22.22 -31.23
CA SER A 9 -19.91 -22.25 -30.13
C SER A 9 -18.62 -21.50 -30.46
N VAL A 10 -18.08 -21.67 -31.67
CA VAL A 10 -16.88 -20.94 -32.10
C VAL A 10 -17.17 -19.44 -32.24
N GLY A 11 -18.36 -19.07 -32.71
CA GLY A 11 -18.81 -17.67 -32.74
C GLY A 11 -18.79 -17.00 -31.35
N LEU A 12 -19.30 -17.68 -30.32
CA LEU A 12 -19.29 -17.16 -28.94
C LEU A 12 -17.88 -17.03 -28.35
N ILE A 13 -16.96 -17.90 -28.75
CA ILE A 13 -15.55 -17.80 -28.32
C ILE A 13 -14.90 -16.58 -28.97
N LEU A 14 -15.11 -16.36 -30.27
CA LEU A 14 -14.58 -15.20 -30.99
C LEU A 14 -15.10 -13.87 -30.40
N GLU A 15 -16.39 -13.81 -30.05
CA GLU A 15 -17.00 -12.63 -29.41
C GLU A 15 -16.38 -12.33 -28.03
N ARG A 16 -16.06 -13.37 -27.26
CA ARG A 16 -15.34 -13.21 -25.97
C ARG A 16 -13.92 -12.72 -26.16
N VAL A 17 -13.21 -13.22 -27.17
CA VAL A 17 -11.85 -12.77 -27.48
C VAL A 17 -11.87 -11.31 -27.94
N GLU A 18 -12.82 -10.92 -28.79
CA GLU A 18 -12.99 -9.52 -29.20
C GLU A 18 -13.29 -8.60 -28.00
N SER A 19 -14.17 -9.03 -27.09
CA SER A 19 -14.48 -8.31 -25.86
C SER A 19 -13.25 -8.16 -24.95
N ALA A 20 -12.44 -9.22 -24.82
CA ALA A 20 -11.21 -9.19 -24.03
C ALA A 20 -10.19 -8.21 -24.62
N THR A 21 -9.99 -8.23 -25.94
CA THR A 21 -9.07 -7.29 -26.60
C THR A 21 -9.55 -5.84 -26.60
N SER A 22 -10.86 -5.61 -26.54
CA SER A 22 -11.42 -4.25 -26.44
C SER A 22 -11.25 -3.66 -25.02
N ASN A 23 -11.25 -4.52 -24.00
CA ASN A 23 -11.12 -4.10 -22.60
C ASN A 23 -9.66 -3.97 -22.13
N ASN A 24 -8.72 -4.73 -22.72
CA ASN A 24 -7.31 -4.72 -22.33
C ASN A 24 -6.47 -3.94 -23.33
N LEU A 25 -6.39 -2.61 -23.15
CA LEU A 25 -5.65 -1.68 -24.03
C LEU A 25 -4.15 -1.54 -23.71
N ASP A 26 -3.65 -2.14 -22.63
CA ASP A 26 -2.28 -1.91 -22.12
C ASP A 26 -1.31 -3.09 -22.30
N GLU A 27 -1.77 -4.23 -22.81
CA GLU A 27 -0.88 -5.37 -23.04
C GLU A 27 0.10 -5.10 -24.20
N ARG A 28 1.39 -5.37 -23.97
CA ARG A 28 2.48 -5.27 -24.95
C ARG A 28 3.14 -6.63 -25.13
N PHE A 29 3.40 -7.01 -26.38
CA PHE A 29 4.00 -8.30 -26.71
C PHE A 29 5.49 -8.14 -27.03
N SER A 30 6.32 -9.11 -26.64
CA SER A 30 7.69 -9.20 -27.15
C SER A 30 7.68 -9.50 -28.65
N SER A 31 8.70 -9.08 -29.41
CA SER A 31 8.79 -9.31 -30.86
C SER A 31 8.67 -10.80 -31.23
N LEU A 32 9.32 -11.69 -30.46
CA LEU A 32 9.24 -13.14 -30.66
C LEU A 32 7.84 -13.71 -30.36
N GLU A 33 7.15 -13.16 -29.35
CA GLU A 33 5.82 -13.60 -28.96
C GLU A 33 4.77 -13.11 -29.96
N GLY A 34 4.92 -11.88 -30.46
CA GLY A 34 4.09 -11.31 -31.50
C GLY A 34 4.13 -12.11 -32.79
N GLU A 35 5.32 -12.49 -33.27
CA GLU A 35 5.46 -13.33 -34.48
C GLU A 35 4.77 -14.69 -34.32
N ARG A 36 4.92 -15.33 -33.14
CA ARG A 36 4.24 -16.60 -32.86
C ARG A 36 2.73 -16.46 -32.83
N ILE A 37 2.21 -15.40 -32.21
CA ILE A 37 0.77 -15.12 -32.13
C ILE A 37 0.20 -14.84 -33.52
N VAL A 38 0.90 -14.03 -34.33
CA VAL A 38 0.51 -13.75 -35.72
C VAL A 38 0.46 -15.02 -36.56
N GLY A 39 1.46 -15.92 -36.42
CA GLY A 39 1.47 -17.21 -37.12
C GLY A 39 0.28 -18.09 -36.77
N VAL A 40 -0.07 -18.21 -35.48
CA VAL A 40 -1.23 -18.98 -35.03
C VAL A 40 -2.54 -18.35 -35.53
N ILE A 41 -2.65 -17.02 -35.53
CA ILE A 41 -3.85 -16.33 -36.03
C ILE A 41 -4.04 -16.57 -37.53
N GLN A 42 -2.96 -16.56 -38.33
CA GLN A 42 -3.04 -16.84 -39.78
C GLN A 42 -3.43 -18.29 -40.07
N GLU A 43 -2.95 -19.24 -39.28
CA GLU A 43 -3.35 -20.64 -39.38
C GLU A 43 -4.84 -20.81 -39.04
N LEU A 44 -5.31 -20.14 -37.98
CA LEU A 44 -6.72 -20.14 -37.60
C LEU A 44 -7.63 -19.48 -38.64
N ILE A 45 -7.19 -18.39 -39.28
CA ILE A 45 -7.92 -17.78 -40.40
C ILE A 45 -8.07 -18.79 -41.54
N SER A 46 -6.98 -19.46 -41.92
CA SER A 46 -6.99 -20.44 -43.01
C SER A 46 -7.92 -21.63 -42.73
N GLN A 47 -8.00 -22.06 -41.46
CA GLN A 47 -8.84 -23.19 -41.05
C GLN A 47 -10.31 -22.81 -40.80
N LEU A 48 -10.61 -21.58 -40.38
CA LEU A 48 -11.95 -21.16 -39.98
C LEU A 48 -12.69 -20.33 -41.05
N ALA A 49 -11.97 -19.70 -41.99
CA ALA A 49 -12.57 -18.89 -43.05
C ALA A 49 -13.51 -19.71 -43.96
N GLU A 50 -13.21 -20.99 -44.21
CA GLU A 50 -14.09 -21.86 -45.00
C GLU A 50 -15.41 -22.23 -44.30
N TYR A 51 -15.48 -22.08 -42.97
CA TYR A 51 -16.57 -22.64 -42.16
C TYR A 51 -17.39 -21.63 -41.38
N ILE A 52 -16.87 -20.41 -41.15
CA ILE A 52 -17.52 -19.39 -40.31
C ILE A 52 -17.33 -18.00 -40.92
N SER A 53 -18.42 -17.40 -41.43
CA SER A 53 -18.38 -16.09 -42.09
C SER A 53 -17.91 -14.94 -41.20
N ASN A 54 -18.04 -15.05 -39.87
CA ASN A 54 -17.65 -14.00 -38.91
C ASN A 54 -16.25 -14.21 -38.30
N ALA A 55 -15.54 -15.30 -38.64
CA ALA A 55 -14.23 -15.58 -38.06
C ALA A 55 -13.12 -14.70 -38.66
N GLU A 56 -13.15 -14.51 -39.98
CA GLU A 56 -12.16 -13.71 -40.71
C GLU A 56 -12.07 -12.24 -40.25
N PRO A 57 -13.18 -11.46 -40.10
CA PRO A 57 -13.07 -10.07 -39.66
C PRO A 57 -12.55 -9.93 -38.23
N VAL A 58 -12.97 -10.79 -37.30
CA VAL A 58 -12.53 -10.76 -35.89
C VAL A 58 -11.05 -11.12 -35.78
N LEU A 59 -10.61 -12.18 -36.46
CA LEU A 59 -9.20 -12.60 -36.44
C LEU A 59 -8.28 -11.59 -37.14
N ASN A 60 -8.73 -10.94 -38.22
CA ASN A 60 -7.97 -9.85 -38.84
C ASN A 60 -7.86 -8.61 -37.94
N ARG A 61 -8.88 -8.31 -37.14
CA ARG A 61 -8.82 -7.25 -36.12
C ARG A 61 -7.81 -7.58 -35.02
N LEU A 62 -7.77 -8.84 -34.57
CA LEU A 62 -6.77 -9.32 -33.61
C LEU A 62 -5.35 -9.29 -34.20
N LEU A 63 -5.19 -9.68 -35.46
CA LEU A 63 -3.91 -9.61 -36.16
C LEU A 63 -3.39 -8.17 -36.24
N ARG A 64 -4.26 -7.22 -36.55
CA ARG A 64 -3.92 -5.79 -36.53
C ARG A 64 -3.57 -5.30 -35.11
N PHE A 65 -4.35 -5.70 -34.11
CA PHE A 65 -4.09 -5.36 -32.71
C PHE A 65 -2.71 -5.86 -32.25
N VAL A 66 -2.36 -7.10 -32.56
CA VAL A 66 -1.05 -7.68 -32.22
C VAL A 66 0.07 -6.97 -32.98
N LYS A 67 -0.10 -6.71 -34.29
CA LYS A 67 0.91 -6.05 -35.11
C LYS A 67 1.18 -4.60 -34.68
N ASP A 68 0.13 -3.80 -34.43
CA ASP A 68 0.24 -2.41 -33.96
C ASP A 68 1.00 -2.32 -32.61
N ARG A 69 1.00 -3.39 -31.81
CA ARG A 69 1.65 -3.46 -30.49
C ARG A 69 3.05 -4.07 -30.51
N VAL A 70 3.39 -4.83 -31.54
CA VAL A 70 4.76 -5.28 -31.82
C VAL A 70 5.59 -4.13 -32.41
N ASP A 71 5.00 -3.32 -33.30
CA ASP A 71 5.64 -2.18 -33.98
C ASP A 71 5.96 -1.00 -33.03
N ALA A 72 5.38 -0.99 -31.83
CA ALA A 72 5.69 0.01 -30.80
C ALA A 72 7.15 -0.08 -30.29
N ARG A 73 7.89 -1.15 -30.62
CA ARG A 73 9.34 -1.24 -30.36
C ARG A 73 10.17 -0.49 -31.41
N GLU A 74 9.76 -0.47 -32.68
CA GLU A 74 10.49 0.26 -33.75
C GLU A 74 10.25 1.77 -33.70
N LYS A 75 9.05 2.23 -33.33
CA LYS A 75 8.79 3.68 -33.18
C LYS A 75 9.55 4.31 -32.00
N VAL A 76 9.94 3.51 -31.02
CA VAL A 76 10.80 3.97 -29.91
C VAL A 76 12.26 4.00 -30.35
N SER A 77 12.77 2.99 -31.07
CA SER A 77 14.14 3.02 -31.60
C SER A 77 14.39 4.08 -32.68
N ILE A 78 13.45 4.39 -33.58
CA ILE A 78 13.65 5.44 -34.60
C ILE A 78 13.73 6.84 -33.94
N ASN A 79 13.04 7.06 -32.82
CA ASN A 79 13.16 8.31 -32.07
C ASN A 79 14.47 8.36 -31.25
N GLU A 80 14.91 7.25 -30.68
CA GLU A 80 16.23 7.17 -30.01
C GLU A 80 17.38 7.40 -31.00
N THR A 81 17.32 6.81 -32.20
CA THR A 81 18.38 6.97 -33.22
C THR A 81 18.42 8.41 -33.77
N ASN A 82 17.25 9.06 -33.91
CA ASN A 82 17.19 10.47 -34.33
C ASN A 82 17.64 11.43 -33.20
N LEU A 83 17.42 11.09 -31.93
CA LEU A 83 17.96 11.84 -30.79
C LEU A 83 19.48 11.66 -30.66
N GLU A 84 20.02 10.46 -30.93
CA GLU A 84 21.47 10.23 -30.97
C GLU A 84 22.14 10.96 -32.15
N GLN A 85 21.50 11.05 -33.31
CA GLN A 85 22.00 11.86 -34.44
C GLN A 85 21.87 13.37 -34.19
N TYR A 86 20.85 13.83 -33.45
CA TYR A 86 20.75 15.22 -33.02
C TYR A 86 21.79 15.57 -31.94
N LEU A 87 22.09 14.65 -31.01
CA LEU A 87 23.12 14.83 -29.98
C LEU A 87 24.54 14.75 -30.56
N HIS A 88 24.76 13.96 -31.61
CA HIS A 88 26.07 13.86 -32.27
C HIS A 88 26.37 15.06 -33.19
N ASN A 89 25.35 15.69 -33.78
CA ASN A 89 25.50 16.86 -34.65
C ASN A 89 25.54 18.22 -33.91
N VAL A 90 25.39 18.24 -32.58
CA VAL A 90 25.53 19.45 -31.74
C VAL A 90 26.91 19.51 -31.04
N GLN A 91 27.78 18.51 -31.22
CA GLN A 91 29.12 18.45 -30.59
C GLN A 91 30.30 18.78 -31.52
N VAL A 92 30.07 19.40 -32.68
CA VAL A 92 31.15 19.97 -33.50
C VAL A 92 30.81 21.41 -33.87
N ASP A 93 30.85 22.29 -32.88
CA ASP A 93 31.48 23.62 -32.96
C ASP A 93 31.23 24.36 -31.64
N ASN A 94 32.31 24.93 -31.10
CA ASN A 94 32.39 25.73 -29.86
C ASN A 94 32.75 25.00 -28.56
N ILE A 95 33.88 24.30 -28.55
CA ILE A 95 34.74 24.20 -27.34
C ILE A 95 35.95 25.12 -27.57
N ALA A 96 35.75 26.43 -27.48
CA ALA A 96 36.84 27.41 -27.41
C ALA A 96 36.33 28.83 -27.07
N SER A 97 35.56 28.98 -25.99
CA SER A 97 35.40 30.26 -25.28
C SER A 97 34.40 30.10 -24.14
N LEU A 98 34.70 30.74 -23.00
CA LEU A 98 33.90 30.84 -21.77
C LEU A 98 34.22 29.84 -20.65
N GLU A 99 35.50 29.52 -20.47
CA GLU A 99 36.04 29.48 -19.09
C GLU A 99 36.16 30.92 -18.58
N GLN A 100 35.05 31.45 -18.09
CA GLN A 100 34.93 32.58 -17.15
C GLN A 100 33.47 33.03 -17.20
N ASN A 101 32.65 32.52 -16.27
CA ASN A 101 31.60 33.26 -15.58
C ASN A 101 30.95 32.36 -14.53
N ASN A 102 31.40 32.54 -13.28
CA ASN A 102 30.63 32.17 -12.10
C ASN A 102 29.30 32.92 -12.12
N MET A 103 28.18 32.25 -12.38
CA MET A 103 26.87 32.63 -11.81
C MET A 103 26.04 31.37 -11.53
N VAL A 104 25.61 31.30 -10.28
CA VAL A 104 24.74 30.31 -9.65
C VAL A 104 23.51 30.02 -10.51
N SER A 105 23.38 28.78 -10.96
CA SER A 105 22.11 28.17 -11.33
C SER A 105 22.04 26.84 -10.60
N ASN A 106 21.36 26.81 -9.46
CA ASN A 106 21.04 25.57 -8.74
C ASN A 106 20.13 24.73 -9.65
N THR A 107 20.73 23.89 -10.49
CA THR A 107 20.01 22.81 -11.16
C THR A 107 19.64 21.78 -10.10
N LEU A 108 18.35 21.67 -9.79
CA LEU A 108 17.79 20.63 -8.94
C LEU A 108 18.24 19.27 -9.50
N ASN A 109 19.09 18.58 -8.74
CA ASN A 109 19.79 17.36 -9.16
C ASN A 109 18.81 16.18 -9.09
N PHE A 110 17.85 16.10 -10.01
CA PHE A 110 16.91 15.00 -10.07
C PHE A 110 17.64 13.69 -10.41
N PRO A 111 17.29 12.56 -9.75
CA PRO A 111 17.94 11.29 -10.01
C PRO A 111 17.68 10.83 -11.45
N GLU A 112 18.75 10.61 -12.20
CA GLU A 112 18.70 10.12 -13.58
C GLU A 112 18.28 8.65 -13.60
N VAL A 113 17.01 8.39 -13.93
CA VAL A 113 16.41 7.04 -13.91
C VAL A 113 17.04 6.12 -14.96
N ALA A 114 17.54 6.66 -16.07
CA ALA A 114 18.04 5.90 -17.21
C ALA A 114 19.34 5.11 -16.94
N SER A 115 20.12 5.51 -15.92
CA SER A 115 21.41 4.87 -15.59
C SER A 115 21.33 3.88 -14.42
N THR A 116 20.18 3.73 -13.77
CA THR A 116 20.03 2.91 -12.56
C THR A 116 19.46 1.53 -12.89
N ASP A 117 20.22 0.47 -12.63
CA ASP A 117 19.71 -0.91 -12.69
C ASP A 117 18.85 -1.20 -11.46
N MET A 118 17.54 -1.11 -11.64
CA MET A 118 16.54 -1.32 -10.59
C MET A 118 16.50 -2.76 -10.04
N ASN A 119 17.14 -3.73 -10.71
CA ASN A 119 17.25 -5.09 -10.21
C ASN A 119 18.34 -5.25 -9.13
N ASN A 120 19.24 -4.27 -9.02
CA ASN A 120 20.30 -4.27 -8.02
C ASN A 120 19.82 -3.57 -6.74
N VAL A 121 19.67 -4.34 -5.65
CA VAL A 121 19.22 -3.83 -4.33
C VAL A 121 20.04 -2.64 -3.84
N ARG A 122 21.35 -2.60 -4.12
CA ARG A 122 22.22 -1.48 -3.72
C ARG A 122 21.92 -0.22 -4.53
N GLN A 123 21.74 -0.35 -5.83
CA GLN A 123 21.43 0.78 -6.70
C GLN A 123 20.01 1.29 -6.44
N LEU A 124 19.04 0.39 -6.27
CA LEU A 124 17.68 0.71 -5.87
C LEU A 124 17.64 1.47 -4.54
N LYS A 125 18.41 1.04 -3.53
CA LYS A 125 18.55 1.77 -2.26
C LYS A 125 19.10 3.19 -2.46
N GLN A 126 20.15 3.34 -3.26
CA GLN A 126 20.74 4.66 -3.56
C GLN A 126 19.73 5.56 -4.27
N PHE A 127 18.99 5.03 -5.24
CA PHE A 127 17.94 5.75 -5.95
C PHE A 127 16.87 6.28 -4.99
N TYR A 128 16.33 5.43 -4.11
CA TYR A 128 15.34 5.89 -3.13
C TYR A 128 15.88 6.93 -2.14
N PHE A 129 17.16 6.87 -1.78
CA PHE A 129 17.78 7.90 -0.97
C PHE A 129 17.94 9.22 -1.74
N GLN A 130 18.32 9.17 -3.02
CA GLN A 130 18.38 10.37 -3.87
C GLN A 130 16.99 11.00 -4.06
N VAL A 131 15.95 10.19 -4.30
CA VAL A 131 14.56 10.67 -4.36
C VAL A 131 14.15 11.31 -3.03
N ALA A 132 14.53 10.70 -1.91
CA ALA A 132 14.23 11.24 -0.59
C ALA A 132 14.93 12.59 -0.33
N ASP A 133 16.21 12.70 -0.65
CA ASP A 133 17.01 13.90 -0.43
C ASP A 133 16.56 15.05 -1.33
N THR A 134 16.29 14.78 -2.61
CA THR A 134 15.75 15.77 -3.56
C THR A 134 14.36 16.24 -3.15
N THR A 135 13.46 15.32 -2.80
CA THR A 135 12.10 15.67 -2.38
C THR A 135 12.11 16.50 -1.10
N CYS A 136 12.88 16.12 -0.08
CA CYS A 136 12.98 16.87 1.18
C CYS A 136 13.65 18.25 1.01
N SER A 137 14.56 18.39 0.02
CA SER A 137 15.20 19.67 -0.32
C SER A 137 14.23 20.63 -1.03
N ILE A 138 13.30 20.10 -1.83
CA ILE A 138 12.25 20.89 -2.50
C ILE A 138 11.14 21.24 -1.50
N ASP A 139 10.67 20.26 -0.76
CA ASP A 139 9.60 20.39 0.22
C ASP A 139 9.85 19.44 1.41
N SER A 140 10.27 20.02 2.52
CA SER A 140 10.53 19.28 3.76
C SER A 140 9.25 18.71 4.40
N SER A 141 8.06 19.18 4.00
CA SER A 141 6.77 18.66 4.47
C SER A 141 6.25 17.47 3.66
N SER A 142 6.87 17.20 2.50
CA SER A 142 6.41 16.15 1.59
C SER A 142 6.59 14.75 2.17
N ALA A 143 5.49 14.02 2.28
CA ALA A 143 5.49 12.64 2.75
C ALA A 143 6.34 11.70 1.88
N LEU A 144 6.42 11.97 0.57
CA LEU A 144 7.15 11.13 -0.39
C LEU A 144 8.64 11.01 -0.03
N GLY A 145 9.26 12.08 0.49
CA GLY A 145 10.66 12.05 0.88
C GLY A 145 10.92 11.05 2.00
N TYR A 146 10.10 11.07 3.05
CA TYR A 146 10.22 10.17 4.19
C TYR A 146 9.88 8.72 3.83
N ILE A 147 8.82 8.50 3.03
CA ILE A 147 8.44 7.17 2.54
C ILE A 147 9.59 6.57 1.71
N SER A 148 10.15 7.34 0.77
CA SER A 148 11.26 6.89 -0.08
C SER A 148 12.46 6.50 0.76
N ARG A 149 12.82 7.30 1.78
CA ARG A 149 13.94 6.97 2.68
C ARG A 149 13.68 5.69 3.47
N ARG A 150 12.48 5.49 4.01
CA ARG A 150 12.13 4.25 4.73
C ARG A 150 12.09 3.03 3.83
N PHE A 151 11.58 3.15 2.61
CA PHE A 151 11.62 2.07 1.63
C PHE A 151 13.07 1.69 1.29
N GLY A 152 13.92 2.66 0.93
CA GLY A 152 15.34 2.42 0.65
C GLY A 152 16.10 1.80 1.83
N LEU A 153 15.71 2.14 3.06
CA LEU A 153 16.31 1.60 4.29
C LEU A 153 15.94 0.14 4.54
N TRP A 154 14.65 -0.20 4.40
CA TRP A 154 14.10 -1.48 4.87
C TRP A 154 13.79 -2.50 3.78
N HIS A 155 13.70 -2.10 2.51
CA HIS A 155 13.37 -3.00 1.40
C HIS A 155 14.33 -4.19 1.29
N GLY A 156 15.63 -3.96 1.51
CA GLY A 156 16.66 -5.01 1.47
C GLY A 156 16.69 -5.93 2.71
N ILE A 157 15.90 -5.65 3.75
CA ILE A 157 15.86 -6.45 4.97
C ILE A 157 14.78 -7.53 4.82
N VAL A 158 15.23 -8.75 4.53
CA VAL A 158 14.35 -9.92 4.33
C VAL A 158 14.30 -10.81 5.58
N GLN A 159 15.27 -10.70 6.49
CA GLN A 159 15.35 -11.44 7.74
C GLN A 159 15.89 -10.53 8.85
N LEU A 160 15.49 -10.80 10.10
CA LEU A 160 16.04 -10.12 11.27
C LEU A 160 17.47 -10.59 11.58
N PRO A 161 18.29 -9.77 12.25
CA PRO A 161 19.60 -10.20 12.73
C PRO A 161 19.47 -11.39 13.68
N GLU A 162 20.49 -12.24 13.70
CA GLU A 162 20.53 -13.36 14.63
C GLU A 162 20.48 -12.87 16.09
N MET A 163 19.64 -13.52 16.88
CA MET A 163 19.40 -13.24 18.29
C MET A 163 19.92 -14.39 19.14
N ASN A 164 20.46 -14.07 20.32
CA ASN A 164 20.75 -15.08 21.35
C ASN A 164 19.46 -15.53 22.06
N SER A 165 19.57 -16.46 23.02
CA SER A 165 18.44 -16.98 23.81
C SER A 165 17.69 -15.91 24.63
N LEU A 166 18.27 -14.72 24.81
CA LEU A 166 17.68 -13.59 25.53
C LEU A 166 17.12 -12.51 24.59
N GLY A 167 17.19 -12.73 23.27
CA GLY A 167 16.73 -11.78 22.25
C GLY A 167 17.78 -10.73 21.82
N ASN A 168 19.00 -10.75 22.38
CA ASN A 168 20.03 -9.77 22.04
C ASN A 168 20.71 -10.11 20.71
N THR A 169 20.83 -9.09 19.87
CA THR A 169 21.55 -9.12 18.60
C THR A 169 22.97 -8.60 18.76
N MET A 170 23.82 -8.77 17.74
CA MET A 170 25.15 -8.14 17.68
C MET A 170 25.10 -6.67 17.21
N MET A 171 23.91 -6.09 17.06
CA MET A 171 23.73 -4.73 16.56
C MET A 171 23.99 -3.72 17.69
N GLN A 172 24.71 -2.64 17.34
CA GLN A 172 24.91 -1.49 18.23
C GLN A 172 23.64 -0.64 18.28
N SER A 173 23.25 -0.19 19.48
CA SER A 173 22.21 0.83 19.60
C SER A 173 22.80 2.23 19.38
N VAL A 174 21.92 3.21 19.17
CA VAL A 174 22.33 4.61 19.11
C VAL A 174 22.78 5.04 20.52
N PRO A 175 23.90 5.77 20.67
CA PRO A 175 24.37 6.20 21.97
C PRO A 175 23.30 6.93 22.78
N LEU A 176 23.11 6.53 24.04
CA LEU A 176 22.03 7.02 24.90
C LEU A 176 22.03 8.56 25.03
N GLU A 177 23.21 9.17 25.19
CA GLU A 177 23.36 10.63 25.25
C GLU A 177 22.75 11.32 24.03
N LYS A 178 22.95 10.74 22.84
CA LYS A 178 22.41 11.27 21.58
C LYS A 178 20.89 11.09 21.49
N VAL A 179 20.36 9.98 22.01
CA VAL A 179 18.91 9.74 22.08
C VAL A 179 18.24 10.74 23.03
N ILE A 180 18.85 10.99 24.19
CA ILE A 180 18.36 11.98 25.16
C ILE A 180 18.34 13.38 24.54
N ASP A 181 19.43 13.78 23.88
CA ASP A 181 19.53 15.07 23.17
C ASP A 181 18.40 15.24 22.14
N TYR A 182 18.10 14.20 21.35
CA TYR A 182 16.99 14.24 20.40
C TYR A 182 15.63 14.33 21.09
N ARG A 183 15.37 13.55 22.15
CA ARG A 183 14.11 13.61 22.90
C ARG A 183 13.87 15.03 23.44
N GLU A 184 14.88 15.67 24.00
CA GLU A 184 14.77 17.02 24.56
C GLU A 184 14.56 18.07 23.48
N GLN A 185 15.33 18.03 22.38
CA GLN A 185 15.21 19.02 21.30
C GLN A 185 13.90 18.90 20.52
N VAL A 186 13.35 17.70 20.35
CA VAL A 186 12.04 17.52 19.70
C VAL A 186 10.93 18.23 20.46
N VAL A 187 11.02 18.30 21.79
CA VAL A 187 10.03 18.97 22.65
C VAL A 187 10.32 20.47 22.78
N SER A 188 11.58 20.85 23.00
CA SER A 188 11.96 22.23 23.32
C SER A 188 12.12 23.13 22.09
N SER A 189 12.67 22.60 20.99
CA SER A 189 13.10 23.38 19.83
C SER A 189 13.04 22.58 18.52
N PRO A 190 11.84 22.11 18.11
CA PRO A 190 11.66 21.38 16.86
C PRO A 190 12.09 22.24 15.66
N SER A 191 12.93 21.69 14.79
CA SER A 191 13.44 22.39 13.61
C SER A 191 13.73 21.40 12.47
N ILE A 192 13.75 21.90 11.24
CA ILE A 192 14.08 21.08 10.06
C ILE A 192 15.50 20.50 10.18
N ALA A 193 16.46 21.28 10.70
CA ALA A 193 17.83 20.82 10.94
C ALA A 193 17.93 19.69 11.99
N LEU A 194 17.06 19.72 13.02
CA LEU A 194 16.94 18.60 13.96
C LEU A 194 16.38 17.35 13.27
N LEU A 195 15.31 17.53 12.50
CA LEU A 195 14.67 16.45 11.74
C LEU A 195 15.66 15.76 10.79
N GLU A 196 16.46 16.52 10.04
CA GLU A 196 17.53 15.99 9.18
C GLU A 196 18.58 15.18 9.95
N ARG A 197 19.00 15.64 11.14
CA ARG A 197 19.95 14.91 11.99
C ARG A 197 19.36 13.59 12.51
N ILE A 198 18.08 13.57 12.88
CA ILE A 198 17.37 12.36 13.29
C ILE A 198 17.30 11.39 12.10
N GLU A 199 16.85 11.85 10.93
CA GLU A 199 16.73 11.04 9.70
C GLU A 199 18.07 10.45 9.25
N LYS A 200 19.17 11.22 9.36
CA LYS A 200 20.52 10.72 9.09
C LYS A 200 20.92 9.58 10.03
N THR A 201 20.56 9.70 11.31
CA THR A 201 20.84 8.67 12.31
C THR A 201 19.99 7.42 12.09
N VAL A 202 18.71 7.57 11.73
CA VAL A 202 17.84 6.44 11.36
C VAL A 202 18.39 5.70 10.13
N THR A 203 18.92 6.44 9.15
CA THR A 203 19.51 5.85 7.94
C THR A 203 20.73 4.97 8.25
N THR A 204 21.52 5.33 9.27
CA THR A 204 22.68 4.54 9.73
C THR A 204 22.31 3.43 10.71
N SER A 205 21.13 3.50 11.33
CA SER A 205 20.65 2.57 12.36
C SER A 205 19.25 2.04 12.03
N PRO A 206 19.12 1.08 11.09
CA PRO A 206 17.82 0.66 10.52
C PRO A 206 16.82 0.11 11.54
N TYR A 207 17.30 -0.47 12.65
CA TYR A 207 16.49 -1.07 13.70
C TYR A 207 16.18 -0.11 14.85
N TRP A 208 16.67 1.14 14.80
CA TRP A 208 16.34 2.17 15.78
C TRP A 208 14.96 2.76 15.48
N ILE A 209 13.91 2.02 15.83
CA ILE A 209 12.52 2.39 15.52
C ILE A 209 12.10 3.65 16.28
N GLU A 210 12.63 3.86 17.48
CA GLU A 210 12.42 5.10 18.23
C GLU A 210 12.85 6.35 17.44
N GLY A 211 13.88 6.25 16.59
CA GLY A 211 14.26 7.37 15.73
C GLY A 211 13.15 7.74 14.72
N SER A 212 12.38 6.77 14.24
CA SER A 212 11.20 7.04 13.40
C SER A 212 10.06 7.66 14.17
N TYR A 213 9.86 7.27 15.43
CA TYR A 213 8.92 7.94 16.34
C TYR A 213 9.29 9.40 16.59
N LEU A 214 10.57 9.68 16.90
CA LEU A 214 11.06 11.04 17.13
C LEU A 214 10.97 11.90 15.86
N SER A 215 11.27 11.31 14.70
CA SER A 215 11.08 11.96 13.40
C SER A 215 9.61 12.33 13.17
N ALA A 216 8.68 11.40 13.38
CA ALA A 216 7.25 11.67 13.25
C ALA A 216 6.76 12.73 14.24
N LYS A 217 7.22 12.70 15.50
CA LYS A 217 6.91 13.73 16.51
C LYS A 217 7.44 15.10 16.10
N CYS A 218 8.66 15.17 15.57
CA CYS A 218 9.24 16.41 15.07
C CYS A 218 8.44 16.94 13.87
N CYS A 219 8.07 16.08 12.92
CA CYS A 219 7.16 16.42 11.82
C CYS A 219 5.83 16.98 12.34
N SER A 220 5.19 16.34 13.32
CA SER A 220 3.95 16.85 13.92
C SER A 220 4.12 18.22 14.56
N ALA A 221 5.23 18.45 15.28
CA ALA A 221 5.53 19.74 15.90
C ALA A 221 5.80 20.86 14.87
N LEU A 222 6.29 20.49 13.67
CA LEU A 222 6.50 21.39 12.53
C LEU A 222 5.25 21.55 11.64
N ASN A 223 4.10 20.98 12.04
CA ASN A 223 2.84 20.93 11.27
C ASN A 223 2.89 20.10 9.98
N PHE A 224 3.83 19.17 9.85
CA PHE A 224 3.93 18.21 8.73
C PHE A 224 3.13 16.95 9.02
N GLY A 225 1.81 17.09 9.22
CA GLY A 225 0.92 15.99 9.64
C GLY A 225 0.94 14.79 8.70
N GLY A 226 0.87 15.05 7.38
CA GLY A 226 0.90 13.98 6.37
C GLY A 226 2.22 13.20 6.36
N ALA A 227 3.36 13.87 6.58
CA ALA A 227 4.65 13.21 6.71
C ALA A 227 4.73 12.38 8.00
N ALA A 228 4.25 12.90 9.13
CA ALA A 228 4.25 12.18 10.40
C ALA A 228 3.44 10.87 10.33
N GLU A 229 2.25 10.93 9.71
CA GLU A 229 1.39 9.75 9.50
C GLU A 229 2.03 8.75 8.53
N ALA A 230 2.60 9.23 7.43
CA ALA A 230 3.31 8.39 6.47
C ALA A 230 4.49 7.63 7.11
N ILE A 231 5.30 8.33 7.94
CA ILE A 231 6.41 7.70 8.68
C ILE A 231 5.88 6.59 9.59
N LYS A 232 4.82 6.87 10.35
CA LYS A 232 4.18 5.88 11.22
C LYS A 232 3.73 4.64 10.44
N ASN A 233 3.00 4.83 9.33
CA ASN A 233 2.45 3.75 8.54
C ASN A 233 3.53 2.84 7.93
N VAL A 234 4.59 3.42 7.35
CA VAL A 234 5.69 2.63 6.77
C VAL A 234 6.48 1.93 7.88
N THR A 235 6.65 2.57 9.05
CA THR A 235 7.30 1.96 10.22
C THR A 235 6.52 0.76 10.74
N LYS A 236 5.19 0.90 10.86
CA LYS A 236 4.29 -0.19 11.27
C LYS A 236 4.40 -1.38 10.32
N GLN A 237 4.32 -1.15 9.01
CA GLN A 237 4.48 -2.21 8.00
C GLN A 237 5.81 -2.97 8.12
N PHE A 238 6.91 -2.26 8.43
CA PHE A 238 8.21 -2.90 8.62
C PHE A 238 8.27 -3.76 9.90
N VAL A 239 7.70 -3.27 10.99
CA VAL A 239 7.64 -4.00 12.26
C VAL A 239 6.75 -5.24 12.12
N ASP A 240 5.56 -5.08 11.55
CA ASP A 240 4.56 -6.15 11.37
C ASP A 240 5.05 -7.24 10.40
N LYS A 241 6.00 -6.92 9.51
CA LYS A 241 6.64 -7.91 8.62
C LYS A 241 7.33 -9.04 9.39
N PHE A 242 7.76 -8.80 10.63
CA PHE A 242 8.51 -9.77 11.43
C PHE A 242 7.87 -9.98 12.80
N SER A 243 7.20 -11.11 13.01
CA SER A 243 6.57 -11.45 14.30
C SER A 243 7.54 -11.45 15.49
N MET A 244 8.82 -11.78 15.26
CA MET A 244 9.85 -11.82 16.30
C MET A 244 10.47 -10.45 16.60
N PHE A 245 10.06 -9.37 15.92
CA PHE A 245 10.62 -8.02 16.12
C PHE A 245 10.46 -7.54 17.56
N HIS A 246 9.34 -7.87 18.20
CA HIS A 246 9.04 -7.48 19.58
C HIS A 246 10.01 -8.06 20.63
N PHE A 247 10.67 -9.18 20.32
CA PHE A 247 11.63 -9.81 21.22
C PHE A 247 13.07 -9.37 20.98
N ALA A 248 13.34 -8.67 19.87
CA ALA A 248 14.68 -8.29 19.46
C ALA A 248 15.24 -7.13 20.31
N LYS A 249 16.50 -7.28 20.71
CA LYS A 249 17.25 -6.30 21.51
C LYS A 249 18.60 -6.01 20.87
N PHE A 250 19.14 -4.83 21.12
CA PHE A 250 20.51 -4.46 20.78
C PHE A 250 21.52 -5.18 21.70
N GLN A 251 22.80 -5.10 21.36
CA GLN A 251 23.86 -5.76 22.12
C GLN A 251 23.92 -5.30 23.59
N ASN A 252 23.59 -4.04 23.85
CA ASN A 252 23.51 -3.46 25.20
C ASN A 252 22.25 -3.87 25.98
N GLY A 253 21.37 -4.70 25.39
CA GLY A 253 20.13 -5.18 26.00
C GLY A 253 18.92 -4.25 25.83
N GLU A 254 19.09 -3.10 25.18
CA GLU A 254 18.00 -2.17 24.86
C GLU A 254 17.06 -2.82 23.82
N PRO A 255 15.73 -2.81 24.01
CA PRO A 255 14.81 -3.39 23.04
C PRO A 255 14.74 -2.55 21.75
N PHE A 256 14.53 -3.21 20.62
CA PHE A 256 14.30 -2.51 19.35
C PHE A 256 13.01 -1.67 19.38
N LEU A 257 12.01 -2.14 20.15
CA LEU A 257 10.75 -1.45 20.40
C LEU A 257 10.64 -1.12 21.89
N ASN A 258 10.62 0.17 22.20
CA ASN A 258 10.30 0.67 23.53
C ASN A 258 8.78 0.77 23.72
N ASP A 259 8.29 0.73 24.96
CA ASP A 259 6.86 0.75 25.29
C ASP A 259 6.14 1.97 24.70
N VAL A 260 6.80 3.13 24.69
CA VAL A 260 6.28 4.36 24.07
C VAL A 260 6.07 4.20 22.57
N VAL A 261 6.99 3.50 21.91
CA VAL A 261 6.95 3.26 20.45
C VAL A 261 5.90 2.20 20.13
N LEU A 262 5.77 1.17 20.97
CA LEU A 262 4.70 0.18 20.86
C LEU A 262 3.33 0.86 20.92
N ASN A 263 3.11 1.71 21.92
CA ASN A 263 1.86 2.46 22.03
C ASN A 263 1.63 3.34 20.80
N TRP A 264 2.66 4.06 20.34
CA TRP A 264 2.55 4.89 19.14
C TRP A 264 2.19 4.11 17.87
N LEU A 265 2.68 2.89 17.69
CA LEU A 265 2.35 2.04 16.54
C LEU A 265 0.97 1.38 16.66
N SER A 266 0.55 1.06 17.89
CA SER A 266 -0.75 0.49 18.22
C SER A 266 -1.88 1.52 18.20
N ASP A 267 -1.56 2.79 18.47
CA ASP A 267 -2.50 3.89 18.29
C ASP A 267 -3.00 3.83 16.84
N GLU A 268 -4.26 3.48 16.61
CA GLU A 268 -4.86 3.64 15.29
C GLU A 268 -4.72 5.12 14.90
N PRO A 269 -4.34 5.45 13.64
CA PRO A 269 -4.41 6.83 13.22
C PRO A 269 -5.83 7.32 13.48
N ILE A 270 -5.94 8.39 14.26
CA ILE A 270 -7.12 9.26 14.21
C ILE A 270 -7.06 9.93 12.84
N THR A 271 -7.22 9.15 11.77
CA THR A 271 -7.73 9.69 10.54
C THR A 271 -9.03 10.35 10.93
N ASN A 272 -9.15 11.62 10.57
CA ASN A 272 -10.37 12.42 10.69
C ASN A 272 -11.46 11.86 9.75
N SER A 273 -11.72 10.57 9.81
CA SER A 273 -12.97 9.90 9.48
C SER A 273 -13.85 9.92 10.72
N SER A 274 -14.35 11.12 11.07
CA SER A 274 -15.62 11.20 11.79
C SER A 274 -16.62 10.38 10.97
N THR A 275 -17.22 9.36 11.58
CA THR A 275 -17.94 8.19 11.02
C THR A 275 -17.10 6.99 10.57
N GLN A 276 -16.15 6.55 11.38
CA GLN A 276 -15.90 5.11 11.52
C GLN A 276 -16.62 4.59 12.78
N VAL A 277 -17.70 3.86 12.54
CA VAL A 277 -18.18 2.84 13.46
C VAL A 277 -16.99 1.95 13.76
N PRO A 278 -16.68 1.61 15.03
CA PRO A 278 -15.61 0.67 15.33
C PRO A 278 -15.77 -0.55 14.42
N SER A 279 -14.70 -0.92 13.71
CA SER A 279 -14.73 -2.07 12.83
C SER A 279 -15.17 -3.27 13.66
N VAL A 280 -16.08 -4.07 13.14
CA VAL A 280 -16.60 -5.26 13.84
C VAL A 280 -15.44 -6.16 14.28
N ASN A 281 -14.31 -6.16 13.56
CA ASN A 281 -13.09 -6.88 13.90
C ASN A 281 -12.37 -6.35 15.16
N ASP A 282 -12.38 -5.05 15.43
CA ASP A 282 -11.71 -4.47 16.60
C ASP A 282 -12.48 -4.79 17.89
N LEU A 283 -13.81 -4.87 17.79
CA LEU A 283 -14.65 -5.39 18.87
C LEU A 283 -14.38 -6.89 19.12
N ILE A 284 -14.25 -7.70 18.05
CA ILE A 284 -14.07 -9.16 18.15
C ILE A 284 -12.78 -9.52 18.88
N ASN A 285 -11.68 -8.82 18.62
CA ASN A 285 -10.37 -9.13 19.21
C ASN A 285 -10.36 -8.94 20.73
N ASN A 286 -11.06 -7.93 21.25
CA ASN A 286 -11.14 -7.64 22.68
C ASN A 286 -11.87 -8.77 23.47
N PHE A 287 -12.90 -9.39 22.87
CA PHE A 287 -13.64 -10.46 23.55
C PHE A 287 -12.83 -11.75 23.73
N ASP A 288 -12.00 -12.12 22.74
CA ASP A 288 -11.18 -13.33 22.82
C ASP A 288 -10.02 -13.18 23.83
N GLU A 289 -9.48 -11.98 23.98
CA GLU A 289 -8.52 -11.64 25.05
C GLU A 289 -9.18 -11.70 26.43
N CYS A 290 -10.34 -11.06 26.62
CA CYS A 290 -11.10 -11.09 27.87
C CYS A 290 -11.55 -12.51 28.25
N TYR A 291 -11.88 -13.35 27.26
CA TYR A 291 -12.21 -14.76 27.48
C TYR A 291 -11.02 -15.53 28.05
N SER A 292 -9.82 -15.23 27.56
CA SER A 292 -8.59 -15.91 27.96
C SER A 292 -8.09 -15.45 29.33
N SER A 293 -8.34 -14.19 29.72
CA SER A 293 -7.94 -13.64 31.02
C SER A 293 -8.94 -13.92 32.14
N ASP A 294 -10.21 -13.57 31.93
CA ASP A 294 -11.22 -13.45 33.00
C ASP A 294 -12.38 -14.44 32.85
N GLY A 295 -12.36 -15.21 31.76
CA GLY A 295 -13.29 -16.30 31.50
C GLY A 295 -14.66 -15.86 30.97
N PHE A 296 -15.51 -16.86 30.72
CA PHE A 296 -16.79 -16.70 30.02
C PHE A 296 -17.75 -15.64 30.61
N VAL A 297 -17.86 -15.58 31.93
CA VAL A 297 -18.81 -14.68 32.61
C VAL A 297 -18.40 -13.22 32.45
N ALA A 298 -17.10 -12.92 32.43
CA ALA A 298 -16.59 -11.57 32.22
C ALA A 298 -16.91 -11.09 30.79
N VAL A 299 -16.68 -11.96 29.80
CA VAL A 299 -17.01 -11.69 28.39
C VAL A 299 -18.49 -11.40 28.21
N LEU A 300 -19.38 -12.19 28.83
CA LEU A 300 -20.82 -11.95 28.74
C LEU A 300 -21.24 -10.60 29.33
N LYS A 301 -20.63 -10.17 30.45
CA LYS A 301 -20.89 -8.85 31.03
C LYS A 301 -20.45 -7.73 30.09
N LEU A 302 -19.27 -7.88 29.50
CA LEU A 302 -18.72 -6.92 28.54
C LEU A 302 -19.61 -6.80 27.29
N ILE A 303 -20.09 -7.93 26.76
CA ILE A 303 -21.06 -7.95 25.66
C ILE A 303 -22.38 -7.28 26.05
N ASP A 304 -22.91 -7.53 27.26
CA ASP A 304 -24.16 -6.92 27.74
C ASP A 304 -24.05 -5.40 27.91
N GLU A 305 -22.92 -4.91 28.43
CA GLU A 305 -22.62 -3.47 28.52
C GLU A 305 -22.54 -2.82 27.14
N GLN A 306 -21.92 -3.49 26.16
CA GLN A 306 -21.85 -3.00 24.79
C GLN A 306 -23.19 -3.08 24.05
N LEU A 307 -24.04 -4.06 24.35
CA LEU A 307 -25.38 -4.15 23.78
C LEU A 307 -26.28 -3.00 24.25
N LYS A 308 -26.09 -2.53 25.49
CA LYS A 308 -26.80 -1.37 26.05
C LYS A 308 -26.37 -0.05 25.42
N SER A 309 -25.09 0.08 25.07
CA SER A 309 -24.55 1.30 24.46
C SER A 309 -24.69 1.34 22.94
N ALA A 310 -24.81 0.18 22.28
CA ALA A 310 -25.04 0.10 20.85
C ALA A 310 -26.38 0.73 20.48
N GLY A 311 -26.37 1.82 19.71
CA GLY A 311 -27.57 2.48 19.18
C GLY A 311 -28.12 1.83 17.91
N ASP A 312 -27.22 1.27 17.10
CA ASP A 312 -27.51 0.73 15.76
C ASP A 312 -27.88 -0.76 15.78
N ILE A 313 -28.79 -1.15 14.89
CA ILE A 313 -29.31 -2.52 14.81
C ILE A 313 -28.22 -3.49 14.36
N ARG A 314 -27.41 -3.10 13.37
CA ARG A 314 -26.29 -3.90 12.87
C ARG A 314 -25.30 -4.26 13.97
N SER A 315 -24.84 -3.26 14.72
CA SER A 315 -23.87 -3.49 15.82
C SER A 315 -24.44 -4.42 16.89
N ARG A 316 -25.73 -4.26 17.25
CA ARG A 316 -26.40 -5.18 18.19
C ARG A 316 -26.47 -6.61 17.66
N SER A 317 -26.78 -6.81 16.39
CA SER A 317 -26.83 -8.14 15.78
C SER A 317 -25.47 -8.84 15.76
N TYR A 318 -24.38 -8.13 15.48
CA TYR A 318 -23.03 -8.71 15.57
C TYR A 318 -22.63 -9.07 17.01
N LEU A 319 -22.96 -8.22 17.99
CA LEU A 319 -22.75 -8.53 19.41
C LEU A 319 -23.55 -9.75 19.88
N GLN A 320 -24.80 -9.89 19.43
CA GLN A 320 -25.62 -11.08 19.69
C GLN A 320 -25.02 -12.34 19.04
N PHE A 321 -24.48 -12.22 17.83
CA PHE A 321 -23.77 -13.32 17.18
C PHE A 321 -22.52 -13.76 17.97
N GLU A 322 -21.73 -12.81 18.47
CA GLU A 322 -20.57 -13.11 19.32
C GLU A 322 -20.97 -13.78 20.63
N LYS A 323 -22.05 -13.31 21.28
CA LYS A 323 -22.63 -13.97 22.46
C LYS A 323 -22.95 -15.45 22.17
N ILE A 324 -23.55 -15.74 21.01
CA ILE A 324 -23.85 -17.11 20.56
C ILE A 324 -22.55 -17.92 20.35
N ARG A 325 -21.51 -17.33 19.74
CA ARG A 325 -20.20 -17.98 19.56
C ARG A 325 -19.61 -18.43 20.90
N PHE A 326 -19.66 -17.59 21.92
CA PHE A 326 -19.16 -17.95 23.26
C PHE A 326 -20.05 -18.99 23.97
N PHE A 327 -21.37 -18.96 23.81
CA PHE A 327 -22.24 -20.05 24.31
C PHE A 327 -21.88 -21.40 23.69
N LEU A 328 -21.51 -21.42 22.40
CA LEU A 328 -21.05 -22.65 21.73
C LEU A 328 -19.70 -23.13 22.26
N LYS A 329 -18.76 -22.21 22.55
CA LYS A 329 -17.47 -22.55 23.17
C LYS A 329 -17.63 -23.24 24.54
N GLU A 330 -18.58 -22.79 25.35
CA GLU A 330 -18.91 -23.40 26.66
C GLU A 330 -19.81 -24.65 26.58
N GLY A 331 -20.17 -25.09 25.37
CA GLY A 331 -21.02 -26.28 25.19
C GLY A 331 -22.52 -26.08 25.45
N MET A 332 -22.98 -24.84 25.65
CA MET A 332 -24.39 -24.47 25.87
C MET A 332 -25.19 -24.43 24.56
N ARG A 333 -25.29 -25.57 23.89
CA ARG A 333 -25.86 -25.69 22.54
C ARG A 333 -27.34 -25.31 22.45
N THR A 334 -28.16 -25.71 23.41
CA THR A 334 -29.61 -25.42 23.36
C THR A 334 -29.89 -23.92 23.44
N ILE A 335 -29.16 -23.19 24.29
CA ILE A 335 -29.28 -21.74 24.43
C ILE A 335 -28.78 -21.05 23.15
N ALA A 336 -27.61 -21.47 22.65
CA ALA A 336 -27.05 -20.94 21.41
C ALA A 336 -27.98 -21.11 20.21
N ILE A 337 -28.65 -22.27 20.07
CA ILE A 337 -29.60 -22.53 18.98
C ILE A 337 -30.83 -21.62 19.10
N ASN A 338 -31.40 -21.46 20.30
CA ASN A 338 -32.58 -20.62 20.50
C ASN A 338 -32.28 -19.15 20.18
N GLU A 339 -31.16 -18.62 20.68
CA GLU A 339 -30.72 -17.25 20.42
C GLU A 339 -30.37 -17.04 18.93
N LEU A 340 -29.79 -18.04 18.28
CA LEU A 340 -29.51 -17.97 16.84
C LEU A 340 -30.79 -17.95 16.00
N LEU A 341 -31.79 -18.75 16.36
CA LEU A 341 -33.08 -18.75 15.67
C LEU A 341 -33.79 -17.39 15.83
N GLU A 342 -33.71 -16.79 17.03
CA GLU A 342 -34.23 -15.45 17.28
C GLU A 342 -33.51 -14.40 16.42
N LEU A 343 -32.17 -14.43 16.37
CA LEU A 343 -31.36 -13.55 15.55
C LEU A 343 -31.63 -13.69 14.04
N ILE A 344 -31.83 -14.91 13.55
CA ILE A 344 -32.21 -15.17 12.16
C ILE A 344 -33.61 -14.61 11.88
N SER A 345 -34.54 -14.72 12.84
CA SER A 345 -35.89 -14.21 12.67
C SER A 345 -35.96 -12.68 12.69
N SER A 346 -35.10 -12.02 13.49
CA SER A 346 -35.02 -10.56 13.59
C SER A 346 -34.33 -9.95 12.37
N SER A 347 -33.22 -10.55 11.93
CA SER A 347 -32.49 -10.10 10.72
C SER A 347 -33.34 -10.19 9.45
N LYS A 348 -34.17 -11.22 9.31
CA LYS A 348 -35.11 -11.34 8.17
C LYS A 348 -36.21 -10.29 8.14
N LYS A 349 -36.52 -9.66 9.27
CA LYS A 349 -37.59 -8.66 9.39
C LYS A 349 -37.08 -7.23 9.24
N CYS A 350 -35.76 -7.00 9.32
CA CYS A 350 -35.18 -5.66 9.25
C CYS A 350 -35.10 -5.15 7.81
N VAL A 351 -35.45 -3.88 7.60
CA VAL A 351 -35.25 -3.19 6.32
C VAL A 351 -33.79 -2.74 6.22
N VAL A 352 -33.24 -2.67 5.00
CA VAL A 352 -31.84 -2.28 4.76
C VAL A 352 -31.53 -0.87 5.32
N GLU A 353 -32.50 0.04 5.27
CA GLU A 353 -32.39 1.39 5.83
C GLU A 353 -32.24 1.42 7.36
N GLU A 354 -32.95 0.53 8.05
CA GLU A 354 -32.86 0.36 9.50
C GLU A 354 -31.59 -0.40 9.89
N TRP A 355 -31.11 -1.29 9.01
CA TRP A 355 -29.90 -2.07 9.23
C TRP A 355 -28.62 -1.22 9.16
N ASP A 356 -28.55 -0.24 8.28
CA ASP A 356 -27.36 0.62 8.12
C ASP A 356 -27.73 2.10 8.01
N SER A 357 -28.33 2.63 9.08
CA SER A 357 -28.79 4.02 9.17
C SER A 357 -27.67 5.05 8.92
N ILE A 358 -26.43 4.68 9.23
CA ILE A 358 -25.25 5.53 9.08
C ILE A 358 -24.90 5.71 7.61
N PHE A 359 -24.98 4.63 6.82
CA PHE A 359 -24.79 4.70 5.38
C PHE A 359 -25.76 5.68 4.71
N PHE A 360 -27.05 5.60 5.04
CA PHE A 360 -28.07 6.49 4.46
C PHE A 360 -27.88 7.95 4.91
N THR A 361 -27.56 8.18 6.19
CA THR A 361 -27.22 9.53 6.68
C THR A 361 -26.02 10.12 5.93
N ARG A 362 -25.02 9.29 5.60
CA ARG A 362 -23.85 9.71 4.84
C ARG A 362 -24.19 10.04 3.39
N LEU A 363 -25.08 9.27 2.77
CA LEU A 363 -25.59 9.56 1.43
C LEU A 363 -26.33 10.90 1.39
N GLU A 364 -27.22 11.16 2.35
CA GLU A 364 -27.94 12.43 2.46
C GLU A 364 -26.98 13.60 2.66
N ARG A 365 -26.00 13.45 3.56
CA ARG A 365 -24.98 14.49 3.79
C ARG A 365 -24.14 14.77 2.55
N LEU A 366 -23.84 13.74 1.75
CA LEU A 366 -23.10 13.90 0.49
C LEU A 366 -23.97 14.59 -0.57
N LYS A 367 -25.26 14.24 -0.65
CA LYS A 367 -26.25 14.93 -1.49
C LYS A 367 -26.30 16.43 -1.15
N ASP A 368 -26.41 16.77 0.12
CA ASP A 368 -26.52 18.16 0.58
C ASP A 368 -25.25 18.97 0.32
N LYS A 369 -24.07 18.35 0.41
CA LYS A 369 -22.80 18.99 0.02
C LYS A 369 -22.77 19.32 -1.47
N LEU A 370 -23.13 18.35 -2.32
CA LEU A 370 -23.14 18.53 -3.77
C LEU A 370 -24.18 19.55 -4.24
N LEU A 371 -25.29 19.72 -3.52
CA LEU A 371 -26.28 20.76 -3.81
C LEU A 371 -25.77 22.16 -3.41
N LYS A 372 -25.04 22.27 -2.30
CA LYS A 372 -24.43 23.55 -1.86
C LYS A 372 -23.24 23.99 -2.70
N ASP A 373 -22.49 23.06 -3.28
CA ASP A 373 -21.35 23.37 -4.15
C ASP A 373 -21.80 23.76 -5.59
N ASN A 374 -23.08 23.60 -5.91
CA ASN A 374 -23.69 23.95 -7.21
C ASN A 374 -24.53 25.25 -7.18
N GLU A 375 -24.66 25.91 -6.01
CA GLU A 375 -25.15 27.29 -5.86
C GLU A 375 -23.96 28.25 -5.74
#